data_AF-A0A928VZX2-F1
#
_entry.id   AF-A0A928VZX2-F1
#
_cell.length_a   1.000
_cell.length_b   1.000
_cell.length_c   1.000
_cell.angle_alpha   90.00
_cell.angle_beta   90.00
_cell.angle_gamma   90.00
#
_symmetry.space_group_name_H-M   'P 1'
#
loop_
_entity.id
_entity.type
_entity.pdbx_description
1 polymer ?
#
loop_
_entity_poly.entity_id
_entity_poly.type
_entity_poly.pdbx_seq_one_letter_code
_entity_poly.pdbx_strand_id
1 'polypeptide(L)'
;MKIYLPLLYSENIKRPGKKYFLNNIIGEDFIILLLSFTCYSSFPLLNAIGLFLLQLSFWCIYELGYIENDRVGEKFEDKAVLSYRYQSDKCSFYLWQPWVYSLVLSFLGIVVLSQEIAVSNNYVYTILVGQYSYNLAEILKSWLLWSVFLLVLRILFYIYNYINKQSRMWFYSLLQTCRYGGYLVLVSSNIVGLAFLLSVVVTRSFQYILYRYLGGESGSWPIDFPKYFFYFFIYLLLLILIAANERNLLIIINFPVLLAVFFCFVKGRNHFYKIFSQLIHISKDGSSKIN
;
A
#
# COMPACT_ATOMS: atom_id res chain seq x y z
N MET A 1 16.92 24.43 -13.39
CA MET A 1 16.60 22.98 -13.34
C MET A 1 15.97 22.69 -11.98
N LYS A 2 14.85 21.99 -11.90
CA LYS A 2 14.14 21.77 -10.62
C LYS A 2 14.71 20.56 -9.88
N ILE A 3 14.77 20.63 -8.55
CA ILE A 3 15.13 19.52 -7.65
C ILE A 3 13.89 18.64 -7.45
N TYR A 4 14.07 17.32 -7.45
CA TYR A 4 13.03 16.36 -7.08
C TYR A 4 12.77 16.43 -5.58
N LEU A 5 11.51 16.63 -5.20
CA LEU A 5 11.06 16.49 -3.83
C LEU A 5 10.10 15.30 -3.77
N PRO A 6 10.35 14.28 -2.93
CA PRO A 6 9.45 13.14 -2.79
C PRO A 6 8.00 13.58 -2.58
N LEU A 7 7.08 12.90 -3.26
CA LEU A 7 5.63 13.08 -3.13
C LEU A 7 5.06 14.36 -3.73
N LEU A 8 5.92 15.28 -4.19
CA LEU A 8 5.47 16.56 -4.72
C LEU A 8 4.69 16.38 -6.03
N TYR A 9 5.09 15.44 -6.91
CA TYR A 9 4.30 15.16 -8.11
C TYR A 9 2.95 14.57 -7.72
N SER A 10 2.92 13.59 -6.82
CA SER A 10 1.68 12.96 -6.38
C SER A 10 0.70 13.95 -5.76
N GLU A 11 1.21 14.87 -4.93
CA GLU A 11 0.42 15.89 -4.23
C GLU A 11 -0.08 17.00 -5.15
N ASN A 12 0.83 17.62 -5.89
CA ASN A 12 0.54 18.85 -6.61
C ASN A 12 0.15 18.64 -8.06
N ILE A 13 0.58 17.55 -8.70
CA ILE A 13 0.34 17.33 -10.12
C ILE A 13 -0.63 16.17 -10.33
N LYS A 14 -0.40 14.98 -9.78
CA LYS A 14 -1.30 13.84 -9.99
C LYS A 14 -2.65 14.04 -9.32
N ARG A 15 -2.69 14.60 -8.10
CA ARG A 15 -3.91 14.71 -7.28
C ARG A 15 -4.07 16.09 -6.63
N PRO A 16 -4.08 17.17 -7.44
CA PRO A 16 -4.10 18.54 -6.93
C PRO A 16 -5.32 18.80 -6.03
N GLY A 17 -5.09 19.44 -4.88
CA GLY A 17 -6.13 19.84 -3.93
C GLY A 17 -6.74 18.71 -3.09
N LYS A 18 -6.24 17.47 -3.22
CA LYS A 18 -6.75 16.32 -2.45
C LYS A 18 -6.04 16.08 -1.12
N LYS A 19 -4.98 16.85 -0.80
CA LYS A 19 -4.13 16.62 0.38
C LYS A 19 -3.66 15.17 0.41
N TYR A 20 -3.18 14.67 -0.72
CA TYR A 20 -2.96 13.25 -0.98
C TYR A 20 -1.95 12.63 -0.02
N PHE A 21 -0.87 13.35 0.29
CA PHE A 21 0.11 12.95 1.28
C PHE A 21 -0.54 12.68 2.64
N LEU A 22 -1.29 13.64 3.17
CA LEU A 22 -1.92 13.51 4.49
C LEU A 22 -3.05 12.47 4.49
N ASN A 23 -3.92 12.49 3.48
CA ASN A 23 -5.14 11.68 3.50
C ASN A 23 -4.91 10.22 3.11
N ASN A 24 -4.01 9.97 2.15
CA ASN A 24 -3.79 8.65 1.58
C ASN A 24 -2.44 8.06 1.99
N ILE A 25 -1.35 8.82 1.94
CA ILE A 25 -0.03 8.26 2.27
C ILE A 25 0.09 8.07 3.78
N ILE A 26 -0.17 9.12 4.56
CA ILE A 26 -0.16 9.03 6.04
C ILE A 26 -1.44 8.40 6.54
N GLY A 27 -2.59 9.02 6.24
CA GLY A 27 -3.88 8.68 6.85
C GLY A 27 -4.49 7.36 6.38
N GLU A 28 -3.87 6.65 5.44
CA GLU A 28 -4.36 5.36 4.98
C GLU A 28 -3.22 4.36 4.83
N ASP A 29 -2.28 4.56 3.90
CA ASP A 29 -1.23 3.57 3.64
C ASP A 29 -0.34 3.33 4.86
N PHE A 30 0.17 4.41 5.48
CA PHE A 30 1.06 4.26 6.62
C PHE A 30 0.36 3.62 7.82
N ILE A 31 -0.89 4.02 8.10
CA ILE A 31 -1.67 3.39 9.17
C ILE A 31 -1.88 1.89 8.89
N ILE A 32 -2.17 1.51 7.65
CA ILE A 32 -2.29 0.09 7.28
C ILE A 32 -0.97 -0.65 7.55
N LEU A 33 0.17 -0.07 7.20
CA LEU A 33 1.48 -0.66 7.51
C LEU A 33 1.72 -0.77 9.02
N LEU A 34 1.41 0.26 9.81
CA LEU A 34 1.57 0.22 11.27
C LEU A 34 0.72 -0.90 11.89
N LEU A 35 -0.54 -1.02 11.48
CA LEU A 35 -1.45 -2.04 11.98
C LEU A 35 -0.99 -3.46 11.63
N SER A 36 -0.34 -3.64 10.49
CA SER A 36 0.12 -4.95 10.03
C SER A 36 1.48 -5.35 10.58
N PHE A 37 2.41 -4.40 10.74
CA PHE A 37 3.81 -4.70 11.05
C PHE A 37 4.25 -4.26 12.45
N THR A 38 3.68 -3.20 13.01
CA THR A 38 4.20 -2.58 14.23
C THR A 38 3.63 -3.19 15.51
N CYS A 39 2.38 -3.66 15.49
CA CYS A 39 1.69 -4.14 16.70
C CYS A 39 2.32 -5.37 17.38
N TYR A 40 3.24 -6.06 16.70
CA TYR A 40 3.95 -7.23 17.21
C TYR A 40 5.47 -7.02 17.35
N SER A 41 5.94 -5.80 17.07
CA SER A 41 7.34 -5.45 17.20
C SER A 41 7.73 -5.30 18.67
N SER A 42 8.92 -5.77 19.05
CA SER A 42 9.53 -5.48 20.35
C SER A 42 9.92 -4.00 20.51
N PHE A 43 10.06 -3.27 19.40
CA PHE A 43 10.40 -1.84 19.38
C PHE A 43 9.42 -1.05 18.51
N PRO A 44 8.14 -0.89 18.92
CA PRO A 44 7.09 -0.34 18.07
C PRO A 44 7.40 1.04 17.49
N LEU A 45 8.04 1.93 18.27
CA LEU A 45 8.37 3.27 17.81
C LEU A 45 9.45 3.26 16.72
N LEU A 46 10.52 2.47 16.89
CA LEU A 46 11.59 2.36 15.90
C LEU A 46 11.07 1.66 14.64
N ASN A 47 10.25 0.61 14.81
CA ASN A 47 9.58 -0.05 13.70
C ASN A 47 8.72 0.94 12.89
N ALA A 48 7.93 1.78 13.55
CA ALA A 48 7.12 2.81 12.90
C ALA A 48 7.97 3.82 12.11
N ILE A 49 9.07 4.32 12.69
CA ILE A 49 9.99 5.27 12.02
C ILE A 49 10.67 4.60 10.81
N GLY A 50 11.16 3.37 10.99
CA GLY A 50 11.79 2.60 9.93
C GLY A 50 10.84 2.32 8.76
N LEU A 51 9.62 1.87 9.06
CA LEU A 51 8.56 1.68 8.06
C LEU A 51 8.20 2.97 7.34
N PHE A 52 8.15 4.10 8.04
CA PHE A 52 7.88 5.39 7.42
C PHE A 52 8.96 5.78 6.40
N LEU A 53 10.24 5.62 6.76
CA LEU A 53 11.36 5.88 5.87
C LEU A 53 11.36 4.94 4.65
N LEU A 54 11.10 3.65 4.87
CA LEU A 54 10.91 2.67 3.78
C LEU A 54 9.71 3.04 2.90
N GLN A 55 8.63 3.55 3.46
CA GLN A 55 7.47 3.99 2.71
C GLN A 55 7.79 5.19 1.83
N LEU A 56 8.53 6.18 2.33
CA LEU A 56 8.99 7.30 1.51
C LEU A 56 9.94 6.81 0.41
N SER A 57 10.82 5.86 0.72
CA SER A 57 11.70 5.20 -0.27
C SER A 57 10.90 4.52 -1.38
N PHE A 58 9.90 3.71 -1.03
CA PHE A 58 8.98 3.06 -1.96
C PHE A 58 8.26 4.08 -2.83
N TRP A 59 7.72 5.13 -2.22
CA TRP A 59 6.94 6.14 -2.92
C TRP A 59 7.77 6.95 -3.91
N CYS A 60 9.08 7.09 -3.72
CA CYS A 60 9.93 7.74 -4.72
C CYS A 60 9.93 6.99 -6.06
N ILE A 61 9.97 5.66 -6.02
CA ILE A 61 9.93 4.82 -7.23
C ILE A 61 8.49 4.69 -7.73
N TYR A 62 7.52 4.61 -6.83
CA TYR A 62 6.10 4.57 -7.20
C TYR A 62 5.65 5.84 -7.93
N GLU A 63 6.13 7.01 -7.49
CA GLU A 63 5.88 8.30 -8.12
C GLU A 63 6.49 8.39 -9.51
N LEU A 64 7.70 7.85 -9.73
CA LEU A 64 8.26 7.70 -11.07
C LEU A 64 7.33 6.90 -11.99
N GLY A 65 6.72 5.84 -11.47
CA GLY A 65 5.71 5.05 -12.19
C GLY A 65 4.49 5.88 -12.59
N TYR A 66 4.02 6.79 -11.74
CA TYR A 66 2.93 7.73 -12.06
C TYR A 66 3.32 8.76 -13.11
N ILE A 67 4.54 9.32 -13.03
CA ILE A 67 5.03 10.29 -14.02
C ILE A 67 5.13 9.63 -15.39
N GLU A 68 5.66 8.40 -15.45
CA GLU A 68 5.73 7.64 -16.70
C GLU A 68 4.34 7.28 -17.21
N ASN A 69 3.41 6.90 -16.33
CA ASN A 69 2.03 6.59 -16.70
C ASN A 69 1.36 7.78 -17.42
N ASP A 70 1.54 8.99 -16.89
CA ASP A 70 0.96 10.19 -17.48
C ASP A 70 1.61 10.55 -18.82
N ARG A 71 2.93 10.39 -18.95
CA ARG A 71 3.66 10.60 -20.22
C ARG A 71 3.26 9.60 -21.30
N VAL A 72 3.12 8.33 -20.94
CA VAL A 72 2.67 7.27 -21.86
C VAL A 72 1.21 7.48 -22.24
N GLY A 73 0.37 7.86 -21.27
CA GLY A 73 -1.02 8.24 -21.50
C GLY A 73 -1.15 9.37 -22.52
N GLU A 74 -0.45 10.49 -22.31
CA GLU A 74 -0.42 11.63 -23.22
C GLU A 74 -0.02 11.25 -24.65
N LYS A 75 0.94 10.32 -24.81
CA LYS A 75 1.49 9.95 -26.11
C LYS A 75 0.66 8.91 -26.88
N PHE A 76 0.03 7.96 -26.17
CA PHE A 76 -0.52 6.75 -26.80
C PHE A 76 -2.00 6.49 -26.48
N GLU A 77 -2.65 7.28 -25.61
CA GLU A 77 -4.05 7.07 -25.26
C GLU A 77 -4.96 8.21 -25.75
N ASP A 78 -5.96 7.87 -26.57
CA ASP A 78 -6.93 8.83 -27.10
C ASP A 78 -7.68 9.61 -26.00
N LYS A 79 -7.92 8.94 -24.87
CA LYS A 79 -8.58 9.48 -23.66
C LYS A 79 -7.68 9.33 -22.45
N ALA A 80 -6.53 9.99 -22.47
CA ALA A 80 -5.61 10.04 -21.33
C ALA A 80 -6.26 10.77 -20.14
N VAL A 81 -6.24 10.16 -18.95
CA VAL A 81 -6.76 10.79 -17.72
C VAL A 81 -5.63 11.57 -17.04
N LEU A 82 -5.45 12.81 -17.48
CA LEU A 82 -4.44 13.74 -16.97
C LEU A 82 -5.10 14.79 -16.07
N SER A 83 -4.38 15.27 -15.05
CA SER A 83 -4.88 16.35 -14.20
C SER A 83 -4.79 17.70 -14.90
N TYR A 84 -5.57 18.67 -14.43
CA TYR A 84 -5.52 20.04 -14.95
C TYR A 84 -4.15 20.74 -14.76
N ARG A 85 -3.30 20.27 -13.83
CA ARG A 85 -1.96 20.82 -13.59
C ARG A 85 -0.85 20.10 -14.35
N TYR A 86 -1.15 18.96 -14.99
CA TYR A 86 -0.13 18.18 -15.69
C TYR A 86 0.56 18.98 -16.80
N GLN A 87 -0.22 19.75 -17.59
CA GLN A 87 0.34 20.53 -18.69
C GLN A 87 1.11 21.78 -18.21
N SER A 88 0.68 22.41 -17.11
CA SER A 88 1.31 23.62 -16.56
C SER A 88 2.61 23.33 -15.82
N ASP A 89 2.73 22.16 -15.19
CA ASP A 89 3.86 21.78 -14.34
C ASP A 89 4.55 20.51 -14.86
N LYS A 90 5.07 20.55 -16.10
CA LYS A 90 5.88 19.45 -16.62
C LYS A 90 7.08 19.18 -15.69
N CYS A 91 7.17 17.96 -15.20
CA CYS A 91 8.29 17.50 -14.38
C CYS A 91 9.63 17.72 -15.12
N SER A 92 10.46 18.61 -14.57
CA SER A 92 11.74 19.05 -15.14
C SER A 92 12.97 18.59 -14.35
N PHE A 93 12.80 17.65 -13.42
CA PHE A 93 13.91 17.01 -12.71
C PHE A 93 14.42 15.78 -13.49
N TYR A 94 15.64 15.36 -13.20
CA TYR A 94 16.21 14.14 -13.81
C TYR A 94 15.70 12.86 -13.15
N LEU A 95 15.44 11.83 -13.97
CA LEU A 95 14.87 10.56 -13.52
C LEU A 95 15.77 9.75 -12.56
N TRP A 96 17.06 10.10 -12.42
CA TRP A 96 17.95 9.48 -11.44
C TRP A 96 17.73 10.02 -10.02
N GLN A 97 17.19 11.23 -9.85
CA GLN A 97 17.05 11.84 -8.53
C GLN A 97 16.15 11.01 -7.59
N PRO A 98 14.96 10.52 -8.02
CA PRO A 98 14.13 9.69 -7.14
C PRO A 98 14.80 8.39 -6.70
N TRP A 99 15.70 7.82 -7.51
CA TRP A 99 16.51 6.66 -7.10
C TRP A 99 17.45 7.00 -5.95
N VAL A 100 18.14 8.14 -6.01
CA VAL A 100 19.04 8.58 -4.93
C VAL A 100 18.25 8.79 -3.64
N TYR A 101 17.13 9.51 -3.68
CA TYR A 101 16.26 9.67 -2.50
C TYR A 101 15.78 8.32 -1.97
N SER A 102 15.34 7.43 -2.87
CA SER A 102 14.85 6.10 -2.49
C SER A 102 15.92 5.26 -1.78
N LEU A 103 17.14 5.25 -2.31
CA LEU A 103 18.27 4.48 -1.75
C LEU A 103 18.77 5.05 -0.42
N VAL A 104 18.82 6.37 -0.27
CA VAL A 104 19.21 7.02 0.99
C VAL A 104 18.15 6.78 2.07
N LEU A 105 16.87 6.98 1.75
CA LEU A 105 15.78 6.76 2.69
C LEU A 105 15.66 5.29 3.10
N SER A 106 15.87 4.34 2.18
CA SER A 106 15.86 2.92 2.53
C SER A 106 17.03 2.55 3.43
N PHE A 107 18.23 3.06 3.16
CA PHE A 107 19.39 2.82 4.01
C PHE A 107 19.13 3.32 5.44
N LEU A 108 18.65 4.56 5.59
CA LEU A 108 18.30 5.12 6.90
C LEU A 108 17.19 4.31 7.59
N GLY A 109 16.14 3.93 6.86
CA GLY A 109 15.06 3.10 7.42
C GLY A 109 15.56 1.74 7.93
N ILE A 110 16.45 1.09 7.18
CA ILE A 110 17.03 -0.21 7.56
C ILE A 110 17.96 -0.08 8.76
N VAL A 111 18.75 0.99 8.85
CA VAL A 111 19.57 1.28 10.03
C VAL A 111 18.69 1.46 11.27
N VAL A 112 17.53 2.11 11.15
CA VAL A 112 16.57 2.24 12.25
C VAL A 112 15.95 0.88 12.62
N LEU A 113 15.65 0.04 11.63
CA LEU A 113 15.07 -1.30 11.82
C LEU A 113 16.10 -2.35 12.26
N SER A 114 17.40 -2.10 12.16
CA SER A 114 18.42 -3.13 12.42
C SER A 114 18.41 -3.61 13.88
N GLN A 115 17.92 -2.78 14.81
CA GLN A 115 17.70 -3.19 16.19
C GLN A 115 16.66 -4.31 16.34
N GLU A 116 15.68 -4.37 15.44
CA GLU A 116 14.65 -5.40 15.41
C GLU A 116 15.09 -6.62 14.58
N ILE A 117 15.77 -6.39 13.45
CA ILE A 117 16.31 -7.44 12.58
C ILE A 117 17.34 -8.31 13.35
N ALA A 118 18.16 -7.68 14.20
CA ALA A 118 19.15 -8.38 15.02
C ALA A 118 18.52 -9.30 16.10
N VAL A 119 17.31 -8.99 16.58
CA VAL A 119 16.62 -9.79 17.61
C VAL A 119 15.97 -11.04 17.01
N SER A 120 15.55 -10.98 15.74
CA SER A 120 14.94 -12.11 15.02
C SER A 120 15.95 -13.19 14.62
N ASN A 121 17.21 -12.84 14.38
CA ASN A 121 18.23 -13.74 13.84
C ASN A 121 19.22 -14.21 14.93
N ASN A 122 18.77 -15.16 15.76
CA ASN A 122 19.57 -16.10 16.58
C ASN A 122 20.48 -15.57 17.71
N TYR A 123 20.08 -15.93 18.95
CA TYR A 123 20.88 -15.96 20.19
C TYR A 123 22.12 -16.89 20.18
N VAL A 124 22.39 -17.63 19.10
CA VAL A 124 23.40 -18.71 19.09
C VAL A 124 24.72 -18.32 18.41
N TYR A 125 24.74 -17.33 17.52
CA TYR A 125 25.94 -16.93 16.77
C TYR A 125 26.70 -15.72 17.36
N THR A 126 26.13 -15.03 18.34
CA THR A 126 26.65 -13.80 18.94
C THR A 126 27.89 -13.99 19.83
N ILE A 127 28.30 -15.23 20.11
CA ILE A 127 29.43 -15.54 21.00
C ILE A 127 30.77 -15.67 20.24
N LEU A 128 30.76 -15.96 18.92
CA LEU A 128 31.99 -16.39 18.21
C LEU A 128 32.62 -15.37 17.26
N VAL A 129 31.89 -14.38 16.75
CA VAL A 129 32.44 -13.39 15.81
C VAL A 129 31.92 -12.00 16.19
N GLY A 130 32.85 -11.05 16.39
CA GLY A 130 32.62 -9.76 17.05
C GLY A 130 31.35 -9.01 16.61
N GLN A 131 30.61 -8.51 17.62
CA GLN A 131 29.28 -7.89 17.50
C GLN A 131 29.15 -6.74 16.49
N TYR A 132 30.26 -6.08 16.11
CA TYR A 132 30.22 -4.93 15.21
C TYR A 132 30.17 -5.30 13.72
N SER A 133 30.83 -6.38 13.30
CA SER A 133 30.96 -6.74 11.89
C SER A 133 29.68 -7.35 11.30
N TYR A 134 28.90 -8.07 12.11
CA TYR A 134 27.63 -8.68 11.67
C TYR A 134 26.55 -7.65 11.37
N ASN A 135 26.52 -6.53 12.09
CA ASN A 135 25.45 -5.54 11.93
C ASN A 135 25.53 -4.86 10.55
N LEU A 136 26.73 -4.55 10.06
CA LEU A 136 26.90 -3.92 8.74
C LEU A 136 26.55 -4.87 7.60
N ALA A 137 26.97 -6.14 7.68
CA ALA A 137 26.68 -7.12 6.63
C ALA A 137 25.17 -7.38 6.48
N GLU A 138 24.44 -7.53 7.59
CA GLU A 138 22.98 -7.69 7.56
C GLU A 138 22.27 -6.42 7.07
N ILE A 139 22.70 -5.23 7.50
CA ILE A 139 22.17 -3.95 6.96
C ILE A 139 22.36 -3.87 5.45
N LEU A 140 23.56 -4.20 4.94
CA LEU A 140 23.84 -4.17 3.50
C LEU A 140 23.02 -5.21 2.73
N LYS A 141 22.83 -6.41 3.29
CA LYS A 141 21.98 -7.46 2.71
C LYS A 141 20.53 -7.03 2.64
N SER A 142 19.97 -6.49 3.73
CA SER A 142 18.61 -5.92 3.77
C SER A 142 18.47 -4.78 2.77
N TRP A 143 19.47 -3.90 2.68
CA TRP A 143 19.46 -2.79 1.74
C TRP A 143 19.51 -3.25 0.28
N LEU A 144 20.28 -4.30 -0.01
CA LEU A 144 20.30 -4.94 -1.32
C LEU A 144 18.96 -5.58 -1.66
N LEU A 145 18.36 -6.35 -0.74
CA LEU A 145 17.05 -6.97 -0.92
C LEU A 145 15.96 -5.94 -1.20
N TRP A 146 15.94 -4.84 -0.46
CA TRP A 146 15.03 -3.72 -0.71
C TRP A 146 15.27 -3.07 -2.07
N SER A 147 16.53 -2.86 -2.43
CA SER A 147 16.91 -2.27 -3.73
C SER A 147 16.46 -3.15 -4.90
N VAL A 148 16.61 -4.48 -4.79
CA VAL A 148 16.09 -5.44 -5.76
C VAL A 148 14.56 -5.36 -5.83
N PHE A 149 13.87 -5.29 -4.68
CA PHE A 149 12.43 -5.09 -4.64
C PHE A 149 11.99 -3.79 -5.34
N LEU A 150 12.69 -2.67 -5.14
CA LEU A 150 12.41 -1.40 -5.83
C LEU A 150 12.65 -1.50 -7.35
N LEU A 151 13.66 -2.25 -7.79
CA LEU A 151 13.87 -2.56 -9.21
C LEU A 151 12.72 -3.37 -9.79
N VAL A 152 12.25 -4.41 -9.08
CA VAL A 152 11.07 -5.19 -9.48
C VAL A 152 9.83 -4.29 -9.58
N LEU A 153 9.61 -3.41 -8.60
CA LEU A 153 8.52 -2.43 -8.64
C LEU A 153 8.61 -1.53 -9.88
N ARG A 154 9.81 -1.02 -10.21
CA ARG A 154 10.03 -0.20 -11.41
C ARG A 154 9.70 -0.97 -12.69
N ILE A 155 10.10 -2.24 -12.78
CA ILE A 155 9.82 -3.12 -13.93
C ILE A 155 8.31 -3.36 -14.03
N LEU A 156 7.62 -3.64 -12.93
CA LEU A 156 6.16 -3.84 -12.92
C LEU A 156 5.43 -2.58 -13.40
N PHE A 157 5.88 -1.39 -12.98
CA PHE A 157 5.34 -0.14 -13.51
C PHE A 157 5.60 0.05 -15.00
N TYR A 158 6.81 -0.27 -15.45
CA TYR A 158 7.13 -0.20 -16.87
C TYR A 158 6.18 -1.10 -17.67
N ILE A 159 6.03 -2.37 -17.29
CA ILE A 159 5.10 -3.28 -17.98
C ILE A 159 3.66 -2.74 -17.89
N TYR A 160 3.20 -2.35 -16.70
CA TYR A 160 1.87 -1.78 -16.48
C TYR A 160 1.60 -0.57 -17.40
N ASN A 161 2.57 0.32 -17.59
CA ASN A 161 2.39 1.52 -18.38
C ASN A 161 2.29 1.21 -19.89
N TYR A 162 3.05 0.24 -20.38
CA TYR A 162 3.16 -0.04 -21.82
C TYR A 162 2.24 -1.14 -22.36
N ILE A 163 1.52 -1.85 -21.49
CA ILE A 163 0.46 -2.79 -21.92
C ILE A 163 -0.90 -2.10 -22.11
N ASN A 164 -1.77 -2.75 -22.88
CA ASN A 164 -3.14 -2.30 -23.12
C ASN A 164 -3.95 -2.17 -21.80
N LYS A 165 -4.94 -1.27 -21.79
CA LYS A 165 -5.74 -0.93 -20.60
C LYS A 165 -6.44 -2.12 -19.94
N GLN A 166 -6.88 -3.11 -20.72
CA GLN A 166 -7.54 -4.30 -20.19
C GLN A 166 -6.54 -5.14 -19.39
N SER A 167 -5.38 -5.45 -19.95
CA SER A 167 -4.34 -6.24 -19.28
C SER A 167 -3.74 -5.54 -18.05
N ARG A 168 -3.80 -4.20 -17.96
CA ARG A 168 -3.37 -3.42 -16.79
C ARG A 168 -4.09 -3.82 -15.49
N MET A 169 -5.27 -4.42 -15.55
CA MET A 169 -6.01 -4.88 -14.37
C MET A 169 -5.20 -5.88 -13.53
N TRP A 170 -4.50 -6.80 -14.18
CA TRP A 170 -3.72 -7.85 -13.49
C TRP A 170 -2.45 -7.29 -12.86
N PHE A 171 -1.75 -6.42 -13.57
CA PHE A 171 -0.56 -5.74 -13.06
C PHE A 171 -0.89 -4.73 -11.96
N TYR A 172 -2.08 -4.13 -11.97
CA TYR A 172 -2.52 -3.29 -10.86
C TYR A 172 -2.61 -4.08 -9.56
N SER A 173 -3.14 -5.31 -9.59
CA SER A 173 -3.19 -6.19 -8.43
C SER A 173 -1.78 -6.48 -7.90
N LEU A 174 -0.82 -6.78 -8.79
CA LEU A 174 0.58 -6.96 -8.41
C LEU A 174 1.17 -5.69 -7.78
N LEU A 175 0.90 -4.51 -8.35
CA LEU A 175 1.34 -3.24 -7.78
C LEU A 175 0.72 -2.96 -6.40
N GLN A 176 -0.54 -3.35 -6.17
CA GLN A 176 -1.15 -3.26 -4.83
C GLN A 176 -0.48 -4.23 -3.85
N THR A 177 -0.18 -5.46 -4.28
CA THR A 177 0.60 -6.40 -3.48
C THR A 177 1.97 -5.83 -3.13
N CYS A 178 2.69 -5.21 -4.07
CA CYS A 178 3.96 -4.54 -3.76
C CYS A 178 3.77 -3.36 -2.80
N ARG A 179 2.71 -2.57 -2.96
CA ARG A 179 2.45 -1.38 -2.12
C ARG A 179 2.21 -1.70 -0.65
N TYR A 180 1.59 -2.82 -0.34
CA TYR A 180 1.24 -3.19 1.04
C TYR A 180 2.05 -4.38 1.56
N GLY A 181 2.30 -5.38 0.72
CA GLY A 181 3.07 -6.58 1.06
C GLY A 181 4.57 -6.47 0.81
N GLY A 182 5.06 -5.47 0.07
CA GLY A 182 6.49 -5.32 -0.25
C GLY A 182 7.41 -5.24 0.98
N TYR A 183 6.90 -4.71 2.09
CA TYR A 183 7.62 -4.61 3.36
C TYR A 183 7.94 -5.97 4.00
N LEU A 184 7.23 -7.04 3.61
CA LEU A 184 7.54 -8.42 4.03
C LEU A 184 8.92 -8.90 3.58
N VAL A 185 9.54 -8.22 2.61
CA VAL A 185 10.94 -8.48 2.21
C VAL A 185 11.91 -8.26 3.38
N LEU A 186 11.58 -7.36 4.31
CA LEU A 186 12.45 -6.98 5.43
C LEU A 186 11.83 -7.18 6.81
N VAL A 187 10.52 -6.95 6.93
CA VAL A 187 9.82 -6.91 8.23
C VAL A 187 8.80 -8.03 8.26
N SER A 188 8.90 -8.91 9.26
CA SER A 188 7.91 -9.96 9.48
C SER A 188 6.58 -9.37 9.97
N SER A 189 5.47 -9.93 9.47
CA SER A 189 4.14 -9.72 10.02
C SER A 189 3.63 -11.02 10.61
N ASN A 190 2.73 -10.94 11.58
CA ASN A 190 2.00 -12.13 12.04
C ASN A 190 0.80 -12.44 11.13
N ILE A 191 0.11 -13.55 11.39
CA ILE A 191 -1.02 -14.01 10.57
C ILE A 191 -2.20 -13.03 10.53
N VAL A 192 -2.43 -12.31 11.63
CA VAL A 192 -3.50 -11.32 11.76
C VAL A 192 -3.19 -10.09 10.89
N GLY A 193 -1.98 -9.54 11.00
CA GLY A 193 -1.51 -8.45 10.16
C GLY A 193 -1.49 -8.81 8.67
N LEU A 194 -1.11 -10.06 8.33
CA LEU A 194 -1.14 -10.58 6.96
C LEU A 194 -2.57 -10.68 6.41
N ALA A 195 -3.52 -11.17 7.22
CA ALA A 195 -4.92 -11.22 6.84
C ALA A 195 -5.49 -9.81 6.55
N PHE A 196 -5.06 -8.81 7.34
CA PHE A 196 -5.44 -7.41 7.10
C PHE A 196 -4.83 -6.84 5.82
N LEU A 197 -3.53 -7.09 5.54
CA LEU A 197 -2.91 -6.68 4.27
C LEU A 197 -3.63 -7.32 3.08
N LEU A 198 -3.95 -8.61 3.17
CA LEU A 198 -4.63 -9.33 2.11
C LEU A 198 -6.02 -8.73 1.84
N SER A 199 -6.80 -8.40 2.89
CA SER A 199 -8.10 -7.76 2.71
C SER A 199 -8.00 -6.41 1.99
N VAL A 200 -6.98 -5.62 2.30
CA VAL A 200 -6.70 -4.34 1.65
C VAL A 200 -6.33 -4.54 0.18
N VAL A 201 -5.38 -5.44 -0.11
CA VAL A 201 -4.91 -5.72 -1.48
C VAL A 201 -6.05 -6.23 -2.36
N VAL A 202 -6.82 -7.20 -1.88
CA VAL A 202 -7.95 -7.78 -2.62
C VAL A 202 -9.00 -6.72 -2.92
N THR A 203 -9.39 -5.94 -1.92
CA THR A 203 -10.41 -4.89 -2.09
C THR A 203 -9.96 -3.81 -3.06
N ARG A 204 -8.70 -3.36 -3.00
CA ARG A 204 -8.14 -2.37 -3.93
C ARG A 204 -8.07 -2.91 -5.36
N SER A 205 -7.69 -4.17 -5.50
CA SER A 205 -7.65 -4.86 -6.79
C SER A 205 -9.06 -4.95 -7.38
N PHE A 206 -10.05 -5.35 -6.59
CA PHE A 206 -11.45 -5.42 -7.01
C PHE A 206 -11.99 -4.04 -7.44
N GLN A 207 -11.69 -2.99 -6.67
CA GLN A 207 -12.09 -1.62 -7.02
C GLN A 207 -11.56 -1.20 -8.40
N TYR A 208 -10.30 -1.55 -8.71
CA TYR A 208 -9.70 -1.21 -10.00
C TYR A 208 -10.22 -2.07 -11.15
N ILE A 209 -10.48 -3.36 -10.89
CA ILE A 209 -11.15 -4.25 -11.85
C ILE A 209 -12.52 -3.66 -12.22
N LEU A 210 -13.33 -3.29 -11.23
CA LEU A 210 -14.63 -2.67 -11.45
C LEU A 210 -14.52 -1.37 -12.25
N TYR A 211 -13.58 -0.50 -11.89
CA TYR A 211 -13.30 0.73 -12.65
C TYR A 211 -13.06 0.48 -14.14
N ARG A 212 -12.29 -0.57 -14.48
CA ARG A 212 -11.99 -0.93 -15.88
C ARG A 212 -13.19 -1.52 -16.60
N TYR A 213 -13.95 -2.41 -15.95
CA TYR A 213 -15.18 -2.95 -16.54
C TYR A 213 -16.30 -1.90 -16.72
N LEU A 214 -16.29 -0.84 -15.91
CA LEU A 214 -17.20 0.32 -16.05
C LEU A 214 -16.74 1.34 -17.11
N GLY A 215 -15.74 1.03 -17.93
CA GLY A 215 -15.29 1.87 -19.06
C GLY A 215 -13.97 2.61 -18.84
N GLY A 216 -13.45 2.67 -17.61
CA GLY A 216 -12.13 3.23 -17.33
C GLY A 216 -11.96 4.74 -17.60
N GLU A 217 -13.03 5.53 -17.53
CA GLU A 217 -13.02 6.99 -17.68
C GLU A 217 -13.00 7.69 -16.31
N SER A 218 -12.61 8.96 -16.22
CA SER A 218 -12.50 9.66 -14.92
C SER A 218 -13.79 9.61 -14.08
N GLY A 219 -14.96 9.59 -14.74
CA GLY A 219 -16.27 9.42 -14.10
C GLY A 219 -16.66 7.98 -13.76
N SER A 220 -15.98 6.98 -14.31
CA SER A 220 -16.27 5.56 -14.04
C SER A 220 -15.51 5.00 -12.84
N TRP A 221 -14.65 5.80 -12.19
CA TRP A 221 -14.05 5.40 -10.93
C TRP A 221 -15.18 5.18 -9.92
N PRO A 222 -15.25 4.02 -9.24
CA PRO A 222 -16.36 3.72 -8.35
C PRO A 222 -16.16 4.48 -7.03
N ILE A 223 -16.47 5.79 -7.06
CA ILE A 223 -16.35 6.72 -5.94
C ILE A 223 -17.20 6.24 -4.76
N ASP A 224 -18.34 5.64 -5.07
CA ASP A 224 -19.29 5.08 -4.12
C ASP A 224 -18.93 3.69 -3.59
N PHE A 225 -17.84 3.09 -4.07
CA PHE A 225 -17.43 1.77 -3.62
C PHE A 225 -17.04 1.81 -2.13
N PRO A 226 -17.71 1.04 -1.25
CA PRO A 226 -17.54 1.14 0.19
C PRO A 226 -16.26 0.40 0.66
N LYS A 227 -15.09 0.86 0.21
CA LYS A 227 -13.81 0.14 0.37
C LYS A 227 -13.49 -0.31 1.80
N TYR A 228 -13.69 0.55 2.80
CA TYR A 228 -13.38 0.21 4.20
C TYR A 228 -14.34 -0.83 4.78
N PHE A 229 -15.58 -0.89 4.28
CA PHE A 229 -16.48 -1.99 4.62
C PHE A 229 -15.94 -3.31 4.05
N PHE A 230 -15.48 -3.32 2.79
CA PHE A 230 -14.88 -4.50 2.19
C PHE A 230 -13.56 -4.92 2.85
N TYR A 231 -12.72 -3.96 3.28
CA TYR A 231 -11.54 -4.27 4.12
C TYR A 231 -11.95 -5.03 5.37
N PHE A 232 -12.92 -4.51 6.11
CA PHE A 232 -13.44 -5.13 7.32
C PHE A 232 -14.07 -6.50 7.04
N PHE A 233 -14.94 -6.59 6.03
CA PHE A 233 -15.68 -7.81 5.72
C PHE A 233 -14.76 -8.96 5.32
N ILE A 234 -13.84 -8.72 4.36
CA ILE A 234 -12.88 -9.75 3.94
C ILE A 234 -11.94 -10.10 5.10
N TYR A 235 -11.49 -9.11 5.87
CA TYR A 235 -10.65 -9.35 7.04
C TYR A 235 -11.35 -10.24 8.07
N LEU A 236 -12.61 -9.95 8.40
CA LEU A 236 -13.40 -10.74 9.34
C LEU A 236 -13.58 -12.19 8.85
N LEU A 237 -13.88 -12.38 7.57
CA LEU A 237 -13.99 -13.72 6.98
C LEU A 237 -12.67 -14.50 7.11
N LEU A 238 -11.55 -13.88 6.79
CA LEU A 238 -10.22 -14.50 6.94
C LEU A 238 -9.93 -14.86 8.41
N LEU A 239 -10.23 -13.95 9.35
CA LEU A 239 -10.03 -14.21 10.77
C LEU A 239 -10.91 -15.34 11.30
N ILE A 240 -12.17 -15.44 10.86
CA ILE A 240 -13.06 -16.55 11.23
C ILE A 240 -12.50 -17.88 10.73
N LEU A 241 -12.02 -17.92 9.49
CA LEU A 241 -11.40 -19.13 8.92
C LEU A 241 -10.14 -19.54 9.68
N ILE A 242 -9.27 -18.58 10.01
CA ILE A 242 -8.06 -18.82 10.81
C ILE A 242 -8.43 -19.31 12.21
N ALA A 243 -9.37 -18.64 12.89
CA ALA A 243 -9.81 -19.02 14.23
C ALA A 243 -10.46 -20.41 14.27
N ALA A 244 -11.22 -20.77 13.22
CA ALA A 244 -11.79 -22.11 13.07
C ALA A 244 -10.71 -23.17 12.85
N ASN A 245 -9.72 -22.89 12.01
CA ASN A 245 -8.58 -23.78 11.76
C ASN A 245 -7.76 -24.04 13.03
N GLU A 246 -7.41 -22.98 13.75
CA GLU A 246 -6.64 -23.04 15.01
C GLU A 246 -7.49 -23.47 16.22
N ARG A 247 -8.81 -23.61 16.04
CA ARG A 247 -9.79 -23.86 17.12
C ARG A 247 -9.64 -22.87 18.29
N ASN A 248 -9.29 -21.63 17.98
CA ASN A 248 -9.01 -20.59 18.97
C ASN A 248 -9.70 -19.27 18.61
N LEU A 249 -10.84 -19.02 19.26
CA LEU A 249 -11.62 -17.79 19.07
C LEU A 249 -10.92 -16.54 19.60
N LEU A 250 -9.92 -16.67 20.47
CA LEU A 250 -9.16 -15.53 21.00
C LEU A 250 -8.36 -14.82 19.91
N ILE A 251 -8.10 -15.45 18.77
CA ILE A 251 -7.48 -14.81 17.60
C ILE A 251 -8.30 -13.62 17.11
N ILE A 252 -9.63 -13.69 17.21
CA ILE A 252 -10.55 -12.63 16.78
C ILE A 252 -10.59 -11.48 17.81
N ILE A 253 -10.34 -11.78 19.09
CA ILE A 253 -10.42 -10.82 20.19
C ILE A 253 -9.02 -10.52 20.70
N ASN A 254 -8.15 -10.01 19.82
CA ASN A 254 -6.84 -9.52 20.21
C ASN A 254 -6.72 -8.02 19.90
N PHE A 255 -5.78 -7.36 20.58
CA PHE A 255 -5.61 -5.91 20.47
C PHE A 255 -5.35 -5.44 19.02
N PRO A 256 -4.50 -6.10 18.21
CA PRO A 256 -4.28 -5.69 16.82
C PRO A 256 -5.50 -5.86 15.91
N VAL A 257 -6.31 -6.90 16.11
CA VAL A 257 -7.61 -7.04 15.44
C VAL A 257 -8.51 -5.86 15.80
N LEU A 258 -8.64 -5.54 17.09
CA LEU A 258 -9.48 -4.42 17.54
C LEU A 258 -9.05 -3.09 16.93
N LEU A 259 -7.74 -2.83 16.83
CA LEU A 259 -7.22 -1.62 16.18
C LEU A 259 -7.54 -1.59 14.68
N ALA A 260 -7.36 -2.70 13.96
CA ALA A 260 -7.69 -2.77 12.54
C ALA A 260 -9.19 -2.60 12.27
N VAL A 261 -10.02 -3.19 13.13
CA VAL A 261 -11.48 -3.03 13.11
C VAL A 261 -11.86 -1.57 13.38
N PHE A 262 -11.30 -0.97 14.43
CA PHE A 262 -11.52 0.45 14.77
C PHE A 262 -11.13 1.37 13.61
N PHE A 263 -9.98 1.15 12.98
CA PHE A 263 -9.55 1.89 11.80
C PHE A 263 -10.56 1.80 10.65
N CYS A 264 -11.06 0.59 10.35
CA CYS A 264 -12.07 0.40 9.31
C CYS A 264 -13.37 1.15 9.61
N PHE A 265 -13.84 1.13 10.87
CA PHE A 265 -15.06 1.85 11.27
C PHE A 265 -14.88 3.37 11.22
N VAL A 266 -13.79 3.91 11.76
CA VAL A 266 -13.54 5.35 11.80
C VAL A 266 -13.39 5.91 10.38
N LYS A 267 -12.56 5.28 9.54
CA LYS A 267 -12.34 5.73 8.15
C LYS A 267 -13.54 5.42 7.25
N GLY A 268 -14.28 4.37 7.57
CA GLY A 268 -15.41 3.87 6.81
C GLY A 268 -16.78 4.33 7.28
N ARG A 269 -16.90 5.22 8.29
CA ARG A 269 -18.19 5.54 8.92
C ARG A 269 -19.34 5.79 7.93
N ASN A 270 -19.08 6.56 6.87
CA ASN A 270 -20.08 6.87 5.84
C ASN A 270 -20.40 5.66 4.95
N HIS A 271 -19.42 4.77 4.71
CA HIS A 271 -19.61 3.54 3.95
C HIS A 271 -20.51 2.57 4.71
N PHE A 272 -20.25 2.38 6.01
CA PHE A 272 -21.09 1.53 6.87
C PHE A 272 -22.50 2.09 6.95
N TYR A 273 -22.65 3.40 7.23
CA TYR A 273 -23.97 4.04 7.24
C TYR A 273 -24.72 3.83 5.93
N LYS A 274 -24.07 4.06 4.78
CA LYS A 274 -24.68 3.87 3.46
C LYS A 274 -25.16 2.43 3.25
N ILE A 275 -24.31 1.43 3.52
CA ILE A 275 -24.68 0.01 3.37
C ILE A 275 -25.86 -0.35 4.27
N PHE A 276 -25.77 -0.01 5.57
CA PHE A 276 -26.83 -0.35 6.52
C PHE A 276 -28.14 0.38 6.21
N SER A 277 -28.09 1.62 5.69
CA SER A 277 -29.29 2.35 5.26
C SER A 277 -29.99 1.74 4.04
N GLN A 278 -29.26 0.95 3.24
CA GLN A 278 -29.78 0.25 2.07
C GLN A 278 -30.36 -1.13 2.40
N LEU A 279 -30.19 -1.61 3.63
CA LEU A 279 -30.79 -2.88 4.08
C LEU A 279 -32.29 -2.68 4.29
N ILE A 280 -33.04 -2.91 3.23
CA ILE A 280 -34.50 -2.89 3.23
C ILE A 280 -35.00 -4.32 2.99
N HIS A 281 -36.06 -4.72 3.69
CA HIS A 281 -36.69 -6.01 3.45
C HIS A 281 -37.18 -6.10 2.00
N ILE A 282 -37.00 -7.25 1.34
CA ILE A 282 -37.31 -7.40 -0.09
C ILE A 282 -38.75 -7.03 -0.45
N SER A 283 -39.72 -7.24 0.45
CA SER A 283 -41.11 -6.83 0.23
C SER A 283 -41.32 -5.31 0.11
N LYS A 284 -40.38 -4.51 0.59
CA LYS A 284 -40.34 -3.06 0.47
C LYS A 284 -39.36 -2.60 -0.63
N ASP A 285 -38.59 -3.52 -1.18
CA ASP A 285 -37.66 -3.28 -2.27
C ASP A 285 -38.41 -3.33 -3.60
N GLY A 286 -38.87 -2.16 -4.05
CA GLY A 286 -39.68 -2.00 -5.26
C GLY A 286 -38.99 -2.46 -6.56
N SER A 287 -37.72 -2.86 -6.51
CA SER A 287 -36.97 -3.45 -7.63
C SER A 287 -37.43 -4.87 -7.99
N SER A 288 -38.12 -5.55 -7.08
CA SER A 288 -38.54 -6.95 -7.23
C SER A 288 -39.97 -7.14 -7.77
N LYS A 289 -40.65 -6.05 -8.19
CA LYS A 289 -41.92 -6.17 -8.91
C LYS A 289 -41.65 -6.71 -10.31
N ILE A 290 -41.84 -8.02 -10.47
CA ILE A 290 -41.95 -8.68 -11.76
C ILE A 290 -43.11 -8.00 -12.51
N ASN A 291 -42.80 -7.35 -13.63
CA ASN A 291 -43.81 -6.96 -14.62
C ASN A 291 -44.27 -8.19 -15.41
#